data_AF-A0A7C6SIT9-F1
#
_entry.id   AF-A0A7C6SIT9-F1
#
_cell.length_a   1.000
_cell.length_b   1.000
_cell.length_c   1.000
_cell.angle_alpha   90.00
_cell.angle_beta   90.00
_cell.angle_gamma   90.00
#
_symmetry.space_group_name_H-M   'P 1'
#
loop_
_entity.id
_entity.type
_entity.pdbx_description
1 polymer ?
#
loop_
_entity_poly.entity_id
_entity_poly.type
_entity_poly.pdbx_seq_one_letter_code
_entity_poly.pdbx_strand_id
1 'polypeptide(L)'
;MNAEFRILKNGYDRFQVDQKLQKYQEEFVQLQTKVQMYEQQLDTIQQQFDESQQRVQVLQTDLANREKVFRDLNDQAFRQANAIVETANQEAQLMVSQAVSTAKLLLAQLAKLMNETREVDANLQQQFDDLSQTIQNLQNQQLEISPNRED
;
A
#
# COMPACT_ATOMS: atom_id res chain seq x y z
N MET A 1 39.63 62.07 29.40
CA MET A 1 39.55 63.42 30.01
C MET A 1 40.10 63.34 31.42
N ASN A 2 41.33 63.81 31.63
CA ASN A 2 41.92 63.89 32.97
C ASN A 2 41.36 65.13 33.66
N ALA A 3 40.37 64.95 34.53
CA ALA A 3 39.90 66.04 35.36
C ALA A 3 40.92 66.27 36.49
N GLU A 4 41.70 67.34 36.36
CA GLU A 4 42.73 67.72 37.32
C GLU A 4 42.08 68.23 38.61
N PHE A 5 42.44 67.66 39.76
CA PHE A 5 41.90 68.08 41.05
C PHE A 5 42.55 69.41 41.47
N ARG A 6 41.77 70.32 42.06
CA ARG A 6 42.32 71.58 42.58
C ARG A 6 43.38 71.29 43.67
N ILE A 7 44.56 71.90 43.56
CA ILE A 7 45.65 71.77 44.54
C ILE A 7 45.59 72.95 45.53
N LEU A 8 45.55 72.64 46.82
CA LEU A 8 45.64 73.54 47.96
C LEU A 8 47.05 73.43 48.58
N LYS A 9 47.42 74.36 49.49
CA LYS A 9 48.76 74.39 50.13
C LYS A 9 49.21 73.06 50.76
N ASN A 10 48.27 72.18 51.12
CA ASN A 10 48.54 70.88 51.78
C ASN A 10 48.05 69.66 50.95
N GLY A 11 47.81 69.81 49.64
CA GLY A 11 47.40 68.70 48.75
C GLY A 11 46.09 68.96 47.99
N TYR A 12 45.46 67.91 47.46
CA TYR A 12 44.24 68.04 46.65
C TYR A 12 43.00 68.44 47.47
N ASP A 13 42.06 69.12 46.82
CA ASP A 13 40.73 69.42 47.36
C ASP A 13 39.97 68.11 47.66
N ARG A 14 39.89 67.79 48.94
CA ARG A 14 39.27 66.56 49.45
C ARG A 14 37.84 66.37 48.94
N PHE A 15 37.04 67.43 48.85
CA PHE A 15 35.64 67.30 48.42
C PHE A 15 35.52 66.91 46.95
N GLN A 16 36.42 67.40 46.09
CA GLN A 16 36.46 67.02 44.67
C GLN A 16 36.92 65.58 44.48
N VAL A 17 37.90 65.16 45.28
CA VAL A 17 38.41 63.79 45.29
C VAL A 17 37.33 62.83 45.78
N ASP A 18 36.71 63.12 46.92
CA ASP A 18 35.64 62.31 47.53
C ASP A 18 34.43 62.20 46.59
N GLN A 19 34.02 63.29 45.93
CA GLN A 19 32.92 63.26 44.96
C GLN A 19 33.22 62.39 43.73
N LYS A 20 34.46 62.42 43.21
CA LYS A 20 34.83 61.55 42.10
C LYS A 20 34.97 60.09 42.53
N LEU A 21 35.52 59.84 43.71
CA LEU A 21 35.59 58.49 44.28
C LEU A 21 34.19 57.90 44.43
N GLN A 22 33.24 58.70 44.92
CA GLN A 22 31.84 58.29 45.01
C GLN A 22 31.25 57.95 43.63
N LYS A 23 31.46 58.79 42.61
CA LYS A 23 30.99 58.51 41.24
C LYS A 23 31.58 57.21 40.68
N TYR A 24 32.89 57.01 40.83
CA TYR A 24 33.52 55.77 40.38
C TYR A 24 33.03 54.55 41.17
N GLN A 25 32.72 54.71 42.45
CA GLN A 25 32.16 53.63 43.25
C GLN A 25 30.74 53.28 42.79
N GLU A 26 29.91 54.28 42.48
CA GLU A 26 28.58 54.07 41.90
C GLU A 26 28.65 53.39 40.52
N GLU A 27 29.54 53.86 39.63
CA GLU A 27 29.78 53.25 38.31
C GLU A 27 30.30 51.82 38.44
N PHE A 28 31.21 51.57 39.38
CA PHE A 28 31.76 50.23 39.65
C PHE A 28 30.66 49.27 40.09
N VAL A 29 29.80 49.67 41.03
CA VAL A 29 28.67 48.85 41.48
C VAL A 29 27.70 48.57 40.32
N GLN A 30 27.40 49.57 39.48
CA GLN A 30 26.53 49.38 38.32
C GLN A 30 27.14 48.40 37.30
N LEU A 31 28.43 48.52 37.02
CA LEU A 31 29.16 47.62 36.12
C LEU A 31 29.19 46.20 36.68
N GLN A 32 29.47 46.04 37.97
CA GLN A 32 29.50 44.75 38.64
C GLN A 32 28.13 44.05 38.56
N THR A 33 27.03 44.77 38.83
CA THR A 33 25.68 44.23 38.69
C THR A 33 25.37 43.82 37.25
N LYS A 34 25.76 44.62 36.27
CA LYS A 34 25.57 44.26 34.85
C LYS A 34 26.34 43.01 34.46
N VAL A 35 27.59 42.86 34.92
CA VAL A 35 28.40 41.67 34.65
C VAL A 35 27.72 40.43 35.23
N GLN A 36 27.28 40.47 36.48
CA GLN A 36 26.57 39.36 37.12
C GLN A 36 25.28 38.98 36.37
N MET A 37 24.52 39.98 35.91
CA MET A 37 23.32 39.73 35.10
C MET A 37 23.66 39.07 33.76
N TYR A 38 24.73 39.51 33.10
CA TYR A 38 25.15 38.91 31.84
C TYR A 38 25.68 37.49 32.02
N GLU A 39 26.41 37.20 33.09
CA GLU A 39 26.85 35.84 33.43
C GLU A 39 25.65 34.90 33.61
N GLN A 40 24.64 35.32 34.38
CA GLN A 40 23.42 34.54 34.56
C GLN A 40 22.65 34.29 33.25
N GLN A 41 22.61 35.30 32.37
CA GLN A 41 21.99 35.15 31.05
C GLN A 41 22.77 34.17 30.17
N LEU A 42 24.11 34.23 30.22
CA LEU A 42 24.99 33.33 29.48
C LEU A 42 24.78 31.89 29.92
N ASP A 43 24.74 31.63 31.23
CA ASP A 43 24.47 30.30 31.79
C ASP A 43 23.09 29.77 31.35
N THR A 44 22.07 30.63 31.39
CA THR A 44 20.71 30.25 30.96
C THR A 44 20.67 29.90 29.47
N ILE A 45 21.32 30.72 28.63
CA ILE A 45 21.37 30.49 27.18
C ILE A 45 22.16 29.22 26.88
N GLN A 46 23.25 28.96 27.60
CA GLN A 46 24.05 27.75 27.42
C GLN A 46 23.23 26.51 27.76
N GLN A 47 22.48 26.52 28.87
CA GLN A 47 21.58 25.41 29.22
C GLN A 47 20.52 25.17 28.14
N GLN A 48 19.88 26.22 27.65
CA GLN A 48 18.89 26.10 26.57
C GLN A 48 19.49 25.58 25.27
N PHE A 49 20.72 25.99 24.96
CA PHE A 49 21.45 25.51 23.79
C PHE A 49 21.74 24.01 23.90
N ASP A 50 22.25 23.56 25.05
CA ASP A 50 22.58 22.15 25.30
C ASP A 50 21.31 21.27 25.24
N GLU A 51 20.20 21.72 25.84
CA GLU A 51 18.90 21.04 25.73
C GLU A 51 18.42 20.95 24.29
N SER A 52 18.54 22.04 23.51
CA SER A 52 18.15 22.07 22.10
C SER A 52 18.99 21.10 21.27
N GLN A 53 20.31 21.07 21.52
CA GLN A 53 21.22 20.16 20.83
C GLN A 53 20.86 18.69 21.10
N GLN A 54 20.57 18.34 22.36
CA GLN A 54 20.11 17.00 22.74
C GLN A 54 18.80 16.64 22.02
N ARG A 55 17.82 17.56 21.98
CA ARG A 55 16.57 17.33 21.25
C ARG A 55 16.79 17.08 19.77
N VAL A 56 17.67 17.85 19.13
CA VAL A 56 18.01 17.64 17.71
C VAL A 56 18.62 16.26 17.50
N GLN A 57 19.54 15.83 18.36
CA GLN A 57 20.17 14.52 18.23
C GLN A 57 19.16 13.36 18.39
N VAL A 58 18.23 13.48 19.34
CA VAL A 58 17.14 12.50 19.52
C VAL A 58 16.24 12.48 18.28
N LEU A 59 15.85 13.64 17.76
CA LEU A 59 14.99 13.75 16.58
C LEU A 59 15.67 13.17 15.33
N GLN A 60 16.97 13.40 15.14
CA GLN A 60 17.73 12.81 14.04
C GLN A 60 17.76 11.28 14.13
N THR A 61 17.92 10.75 15.32
CA THR A 61 17.93 9.30 15.55
C THR A 61 16.54 8.70 15.30
N ASP A 62 15.47 9.34 15.78
CA ASP A 62 14.09 8.90 15.52
C ASP A 62 13.76 8.96 14.02
N LEU A 63 14.17 10.02 13.33
CA LEU A 63 13.97 10.15 11.88
C LEU A 63 14.67 9.03 11.11
N ALA A 64 15.94 8.74 11.42
CA ALA A 64 16.69 7.67 10.78
C ALA A 64 16.04 6.28 11.01
N ASN A 65 15.55 6.04 12.23
CA ASN A 65 14.83 4.81 12.56
C ASN A 65 13.52 4.71 11.77
N ARG A 66 12.73 5.78 11.69
CA ARG A 66 11.50 5.81 10.90
C ARG A 66 11.77 5.58 9.43
N GLU A 67 12.76 6.25 8.85
CA GLU A 67 13.15 6.03 7.44
C GLU A 67 13.52 4.58 7.17
N LYS A 68 14.26 3.93 8.09
CA LYS A 68 14.57 2.50 7.97
C LYS A 68 13.31 1.65 7.98
N VAL A 69 12.41 1.87 8.95
CA VAL A 69 11.13 1.14 9.05
C VAL A 69 10.28 1.34 7.80
N PHE A 70 10.21 2.56 7.28
CA PHE A 70 9.47 2.85 6.04
C PHE A 70 10.06 2.14 4.83
N ARG A 71 11.39 2.11 4.69
CA ARG A 71 12.06 1.35 3.63
C ARG A 71 11.75 -0.14 3.73
N ASP A 72 11.91 -0.72 4.93
CA ASP A 72 11.64 -2.15 5.17
C ASP A 72 10.18 -2.50 4.88
N LEU A 73 9.24 -1.63 5.29
CA LEU A 73 7.81 -1.79 5.04
C LEU A 73 7.49 -1.71 3.55
N ASN A 74 8.10 -0.76 2.82
CA ASN A 74 7.90 -0.63 1.38
C ASN A 74 8.38 -1.88 0.65
N ASP A 75 9.56 -2.40 1.00
CA ASP A 75 10.10 -3.62 0.42
C ASP A 75 9.25 -4.86 0.75
N GLN A 76 8.68 -4.92 1.96
CA GLN A 76 7.73 -5.97 2.32
C GLN A 76 6.42 -5.85 1.53
N ALA A 77 5.88 -4.64 1.39
CA ALA A 77 4.67 -4.38 0.63
C ALA A 77 4.83 -4.77 -0.84
N PHE A 78 5.96 -4.41 -1.47
CA PHE A 78 6.25 -4.84 -2.85
C PHE A 78 6.36 -6.36 -2.99
N ARG A 79 7.05 -7.02 -2.07
CA ARG A 79 7.16 -8.50 -2.08
C ARG A 79 5.79 -9.16 -1.91
N GLN A 80 4.96 -8.66 -1.01
CA GLN A 80 3.60 -9.17 -0.81
C GLN A 80 2.71 -8.91 -2.02
N ALA A 81 2.75 -7.71 -2.59
CA ALA A 81 1.98 -7.38 -3.80
C ALA A 81 2.36 -8.31 -4.96
N ASN A 82 3.66 -8.53 -5.18
CA ASN A 82 4.15 -9.45 -6.20
C ASN A 82 3.70 -10.90 -5.92
N ALA A 83 3.74 -11.35 -4.67
CA ALA A 83 3.26 -12.68 -4.29
C ALA A 83 1.75 -12.85 -4.50
N ILE A 84 0.94 -11.82 -4.25
CA ILE A 84 -0.51 -11.83 -4.50
C ILE A 84 -0.77 -11.90 -6.01
N VAL A 85 -0.08 -11.09 -6.81
CA VAL A 85 -0.23 -11.10 -8.27
C VAL A 85 0.19 -12.44 -8.86
N GLU A 86 1.30 -13.00 -8.39
CA GLU A 86 1.78 -14.32 -8.81
C GLU A 86 0.77 -15.42 -8.48
N THR A 87 0.27 -15.45 -7.25
CA THR A 87 -0.78 -16.40 -6.83
C THR A 87 -2.04 -16.26 -7.68
N ALA A 88 -2.53 -15.03 -7.87
CA ALA A 88 -3.71 -14.77 -8.67
C ALA A 88 -3.54 -15.21 -10.14
N ASN A 89 -2.35 -15.01 -10.72
CA ASN A 89 -2.03 -15.49 -12.06
C ASN A 89 -2.04 -17.02 -12.15
N GLN A 90 -1.47 -17.71 -11.15
CA GLN A 90 -1.46 -19.17 -11.09
C GLN A 90 -2.88 -19.74 -10.96
N GLU A 91 -3.70 -19.14 -10.09
CA GLU A 91 -5.11 -19.51 -9.93
C GLU A 91 -5.91 -19.28 -11.22
N ALA A 92 -5.72 -18.14 -11.88
CA ALA A 92 -6.36 -17.84 -13.15
C ALA A 92 -5.98 -18.86 -14.24
N GLN A 93 -4.70 -19.23 -14.34
CA GLN A 93 -4.23 -20.25 -15.28
C GLN A 93 -4.85 -21.63 -14.99
N LEU A 94 -4.93 -22.02 -13.71
CA LEU A 94 -5.60 -23.26 -13.30
C LEU A 94 -7.07 -23.25 -13.71
N MET A 95 -7.80 -22.16 -13.47
CA MET A 95 -9.20 -22.01 -13.85
C MET A 95 -9.38 -22.12 -15.37
N VAL A 96 -8.53 -21.47 -16.16
CA VAL A 96 -8.55 -21.57 -17.63
C VAL A 96 -8.30 -23.00 -18.08
N SER A 97 -7.29 -23.67 -17.53
CA SER A 97 -6.98 -25.06 -17.86
C SER A 97 -8.15 -26.00 -17.53
N GLN A 98 -8.77 -25.83 -16.37
CA GLN A 98 -9.96 -26.58 -15.97
C GLN A 98 -11.14 -26.32 -16.91
N ALA A 99 -11.42 -25.06 -17.24
CA ALA A 99 -12.50 -24.70 -18.16
C ALA A 99 -12.29 -25.33 -19.54
N VAL A 100 -11.06 -25.32 -20.07
CA VAL A 100 -10.71 -25.97 -21.34
C VAL A 100 -10.90 -27.49 -21.25
N SER A 101 -10.46 -28.13 -20.16
CA SER A 101 -10.64 -29.56 -19.97
C SER A 101 -12.13 -29.94 -19.91
N THR A 102 -12.93 -29.18 -19.17
CA THR A 102 -14.38 -29.36 -19.08
C THR A 102 -15.05 -29.18 -20.44
N ALA A 103 -14.68 -28.15 -21.20
CA ALA A 103 -15.20 -27.94 -22.55
C ALA A 103 -14.89 -29.12 -23.49
N LYS A 104 -13.66 -29.67 -23.43
CA LYS A 104 -13.29 -30.88 -24.20
C LYS A 104 -14.14 -32.08 -23.81
N LEU A 105 -14.39 -32.25 -22.50
CA LEU A 105 -15.20 -33.36 -21.99
C LEU A 105 -16.66 -33.24 -22.43
N LEU A 106 -17.24 -32.03 -22.38
CA LEU A 106 -18.58 -31.75 -22.90
C LEU A 106 -18.68 -32.00 -24.41
N LEU A 107 -17.67 -31.58 -25.20
CA LEU A 107 -17.64 -31.85 -26.64
C LEU A 107 -17.59 -33.34 -26.96
N ALA A 108 -16.79 -34.12 -26.20
CA ALA A 108 -16.75 -35.57 -26.36
C ALA A 108 -18.09 -36.23 -26.00
N GLN A 109 -18.75 -35.77 -24.94
CA GLN A 109 -20.10 -36.23 -24.58
C GLN A 109 -21.13 -35.88 -25.66
N LEU A 110 -21.08 -34.66 -26.22
CA LEU A 110 -21.95 -34.24 -27.31
C LEU A 110 -21.77 -35.12 -28.55
N ALA A 111 -20.52 -35.40 -28.95
CA ALA A 111 -20.22 -36.25 -30.08
C ALA A 111 -20.74 -37.69 -29.88
N LYS A 112 -20.62 -38.22 -28.65
CA LYS A 112 -21.18 -39.51 -28.28
C LYS A 112 -22.71 -39.51 -28.38
N LEU A 113 -23.37 -38.51 -27.81
CA LEU A 113 -24.83 -38.36 -27.87
C LEU A 113 -25.34 -38.27 -29.32
N MET A 114 -24.63 -37.54 -30.18
CA MET A 114 -24.99 -37.44 -31.61
C MET A 114 -24.91 -38.78 -32.32
N ASN A 115 -23.90 -39.61 -32.02
CA ASN A 115 -23.80 -40.96 -32.58
C ASN A 115 -24.93 -41.87 -32.07
N GLU A 116 -25.21 -41.85 -30.76
CA GLU A 116 -26.34 -42.60 -30.18
C GLU A 116 -27.67 -42.16 -30.80
N THR A 117 -27.87 -40.86 -31.01
CA THR A 117 -29.09 -40.32 -31.64
C THR A 117 -29.22 -40.79 -33.09
N ARG A 118 -28.13 -40.76 -33.88
CA ARG A 118 -28.13 -41.28 -35.26
C ARG A 118 -28.46 -42.77 -35.32
N GLU A 119 -27.96 -43.55 -34.36
CA GLU A 119 -28.25 -44.98 -34.29
C GLU A 119 -29.73 -45.22 -33.98
N VAL A 120 -30.32 -44.44 -33.07
CA VAL A 120 -31.75 -44.47 -32.79
C VAL A 120 -32.58 -44.08 -34.01
N ASP A 121 -32.23 -42.99 -34.69
CA ASP A 121 -32.93 -42.54 -35.90
C ASP A 121 -32.89 -43.60 -37.01
N ALA A 122 -31.74 -44.24 -37.22
CA ALA A 122 -31.60 -45.33 -38.19
C ALA A 122 -32.49 -46.54 -37.83
N ASN A 123 -32.54 -46.90 -36.54
CA ASN A 123 -33.41 -47.97 -36.05
C ASN A 123 -34.89 -47.66 -36.26
N LEU A 124 -35.31 -46.42 -35.97
CA LEU A 124 -36.69 -45.97 -36.18
C LEU A 124 -37.06 -45.98 -37.66
N GLN A 125 -36.15 -45.57 -38.53
CA GLN A 125 -36.37 -45.58 -39.97
C GLN A 125 -36.53 -47.00 -40.50
N GLN A 126 -35.70 -47.94 -40.04
CA GLN A 126 -35.83 -49.35 -40.38
C GLN A 126 -37.16 -49.95 -39.89
N GLN A 127 -37.59 -49.64 -38.66
CA GLN A 127 -38.91 -50.07 -38.17
C GLN A 127 -40.05 -49.47 -38.98
N PHE A 128 -39.91 -48.23 -39.46
CA PHE A 128 -40.88 -47.60 -40.35
C PHE A 128 -40.96 -48.31 -41.70
N ASP A 129 -39.82 -48.64 -42.30
CA ASP A 129 -39.75 -49.36 -43.56
C ASP A 129 -40.35 -50.76 -43.44
N ASP A 130 -40.06 -51.49 -42.36
CA ASP A 130 -40.64 -52.80 -42.06
C ASP A 130 -42.17 -52.72 -41.88
N LEU A 131 -42.66 -51.70 -41.15
CA LEU A 131 -44.09 -51.48 -40.98
C LEU A 131 -44.76 -51.12 -42.32
N SER A 132 -44.11 -50.29 -43.15
CA SER A 132 -44.60 -49.91 -44.47
C SER A 132 -44.69 -51.11 -45.41
N GLN A 133 -43.65 -51.97 -45.42
CA GLN A 133 -43.69 -53.24 -46.14
C GLN A 133 -44.79 -54.16 -45.63
N THR A 134 -44.99 -54.24 -44.31
CA THR A 134 -46.07 -55.05 -43.72
C THR A 134 -47.44 -54.56 -44.17
N ILE A 135 -47.66 -53.24 -44.19
CA ILE A 135 -48.90 -52.62 -44.69
C ILE A 135 -49.07 -52.91 -46.18
N GLN A 136 -48.03 -52.75 -47.00
CA GLN A 136 -48.08 -53.07 -48.43
C GLN A 136 -48.39 -54.54 -48.68
N ASN A 137 -47.78 -55.45 -47.92
CA ASN A 137 -48.03 -56.88 -48.01
C ASN A 137 -49.47 -57.24 -47.61
N LEU A 138 -50.02 -56.60 -46.57
CA LEU A 138 -51.42 -56.76 -46.17
C LEU A 138 -52.38 -56.20 -47.23
N GLN A 139 -52.07 -55.07 -47.86
CA GLN A 139 -52.86 -54.53 -48.97
C GLN A 139 -52.81 -55.43 -50.21
N ASN A 140 -51.66 -56.00 -50.54
CA ASN A 140 -51.51 -56.96 -51.64
C ASN A 140 -52.26 -58.27 -51.35
N GLN A 141 -52.26 -58.75 -50.10
CA GLN A 141 -53.08 -59.90 -49.68
C GLN A 141 -54.59 -59.62 -49.79
N GLN A 142 -55.04 -58.38 -49.52
CA GLN A 142 -56.44 -58.00 -49.76
C GLN A 142 -56.81 -57.99 -51.25
N LEU A 143 -55.87 -57.68 -52.15
CA LEU A 143 -56.07 -57.76 -53.60
C LEU A 143 -56.09 -59.21 -54.12
N GLU A 144 -55.37 -60.15 -53.49
CA GLU A 144 -55.44 -61.58 -53.84
C GLU A 144 -56.69 -62.29 -53.32
N ILE A 145 -57.38 -61.74 -52.31
CA ILE A 145 -58.66 -62.27 -51.79
C ILE A 145 -59.88 -61.71 -52.57
N SER A 146 -59.65 -60.85 -53.57
CA SER A 146 -60.65 -60.52 -54.59
C SER A 146 -60.35 -61.20 -55.92
N PRO A 147 -60.49 -62.53 -56.05
CA PRO A 147 -60.78 -63.10 -57.36
C PRO A 147 -62.24 -62.82 -57.70
N ASN A 148 -62.44 -62.20 -58.86
CA ASN A 148 -63.66 -62.14 -59.67
C ASN A 148 -64.89 -62.81 -59.04
N ARG A 149 -65.82 -61.98 -58.55
CA ARG A 149 -67.25 -62.24 -58.73
C ARG A 149 -67.75 -61.28 -59.80
N GLU A 150 -67.40 -61.57 -61.04
CA GLU A 150 -68.24 -61.21 -62.18
C GLU A 150 -68.88 -62.51 -62.69
N ASP A 151 -70.19 -62.39 -62.90
CA ASP A 151 -71.21 -63.33 -63.41
C ASP A 151 -71.66 -64.52 -62.54
#